data_AF-A0A5J6QNI9-F1
#
_entry.id   AF-A0A5J6QNI9-F1
#
_cell.length_a   1.000
_cell.length_b   1.000
_cell.length_c   1.000
_cell.angle_alpha   90.00
_cell.angle_beta   90.00
_cell.angle_gamma   90.00
#
_symmetry.space_group_name_H-M   'P 1'
#
loop_
_entity.id
_entity.type
_entity.pdbx_description
1 polymer ?
#
loop_
_entity_poly.entity_id
_entity_poly.type
_entity_poly.pdbx_seq_one_letter_code
_entity_poly.pdbx_strand_id
1 'polypeptide(L)'
;MVTGVTSLGLVRDELFATMEQAEQSLEHFIAERQNGSLLQQAVEAMHQVRGTLNLIELTGAELLAQELLDQATDIPAGAGEERDVQLAALSNALHVLRRYLENLDVHRQEMPELLLPAINDLRQAGGQPPLPESYFFSVRLDQSRQAPVPGLPEGVDAEALGRRFRQAYQQGLLGFLRGQKVPSALRTMERALGGIERLYADQPRGRLGWIGAAAIEAQLDGQLLARKSRKQLFSRVDRELKLLLGNAAYEAPRSLQKELLYLVALADSQGPRSRELREVFGMTALPFTDQLLEQEYQRLSGPGQSVMRSLSSAIFEELNSVKDTIDLIERGTAPAESFGNLHALLGKLSKTLVMVGLNSPGNALQVQLPLVATWSAGSPVDANELLKLADAVLYVEGMVAGLDSGKRSGVRQPVEPGHEAESFANHQLAEARIVVLDEAQAGLALAKRAITAYLESNGEKPHLANVPVSLQAVRGGLWFLDQERAAALVGACGAYIQQQMLEASAMPSEQMLETLADALTSLEYYLEGGAGMRRGFQADVLDLAANSVRALGLPVAA
;
A
#
# COMPACT_ATOMS: atom_id res chain seq x y z
N MET A 1 19.70 17.46 8.65
CA MET A 1 19.49 18.33 9.83
C MET A 1 18.32 17.73 10.58
N VAL A 2 18.41 17.60 11.90
CA VAL A 2 17.39 16.89 12.72
C VAL A 2 16.78 17.91 13.69
N THR A 3 16.16 18.96 13.14
CA THR A 3 15.52 20.04 13.90
C THR A 3 14.04 19.78 14.06
N GLY A 4 13.30 19.59 12.96
CA GLY A 4 11.84 19.47 12.98
C GLY A 4 11.29 18.27 13.77
N VAL A 5 11.84 17.07 13.56
CA VAL A 5 11.38 15.86 14.28
C VAL A 5 11.54 15.96 15.80
N THR A 6 12.61 16.60 16.29
CA THR A 6 12.79 16.86 17.72
C THR A 6 11.88 17.96 18.26
N SER A 7 11.55 18.96 17.43
CA SER A 7 10.65 20.05 17.80
C SER A 7 9.17 19.65 17.77
N LEU A 8 8.79 18.65 16.96
CA LEU A 8 7.42 18.12 16.89
C LEU A 8 6.90 17.70 18.27
N GLY A 9 7.74 17.04 19.08
CA GLY A 9 7.38 16.61 20.43
C GLY A 9 7.10 17.74 21.43
N LEU A 10 7.52 18.98 21.14
CA LEU A 10 7.25 20.16 21.99
C LEU A 10 5.91 20.83 21.68
N VAL A 11 5.46 20.74 20.42
CA VAL A 11 4.21 21.35 19.94
C VAL A 11 3.09 20.34 19.69
N ARG A 12 3.34 19.05 20.00
CA ARG A 12 2.49 17.91 19.66
C ARG A 12 1.03 18.13 20.08
N ASP A 13 0.78 18.25 21.37
CA ASP A 13 -0.58 18.20 21.91
C ASP A 13 -1.43 19.39 21.40
N GLU A 14 -0.83 20.56 21.25
CA GLU A 14 -1.45 21.74 20.65
C GLU A 14 -1.73 21.54 19.15
N LEU A 15 -0.73 21.08 18.39
CA LEU A 15 -0.85 20.83 16.95
C LEU A 15 -1.96 19.80 16.65
N PHE A 16 -1.99 18.68 17.37
CA PHE A 16 -3.02 17.66 17.19
C PHE A 16 -4.41 18.14 17.62
N ALA A 17 -4.53 18.95 18.69
CA ALA A 17 -5.80 19.56 19.07
C ALA A 17 -6.33 20.55 18.00
N THR A 18 -5.45 21.40 17.43
CA THR A 18 -5.84 22.30 16.33
C THR A 18 -6.21 21.54 15.06
N MET A 19 -5.54 20.42 14.76
CA MET A 19 -5.90 19.57 13.63
C MET A 19 -7.26 18.89 13.83
N GLU A 20 -7.55 18.37 15.03
CA GLU A 20 -8.85 17.79 15.35
C GLU A 20 -9.97 18.83 15.30
N GLN A 21 -9.72 20.08 15.73
CA GLN A 21 -10.64 21.19 15.52
C GLN A 21 -10.89 21.46 14.02
N ALA A 22 -9.85 21.45 13.18
CA ALA A 22 -10.00 21.61 11.73
C ALA A 22 -10.82 20.47 11.10
N GLU A 23 -10.61 19.23 11.53
CA GLU A 23 -11.38 18.05 11.10
C GLU A 23 -12.86 18.21 11.47
N GLN A 24 -13.17 18.47 12.74
CA GLN A 24 -14.55 18.64 13.23
C GLN A 24 -15.28 19.81 12.55
N SER A 25 -14.65 20.99 12.43
CA SER A 25 -15.25 22.14 11.75
C SER A 25 -15.54 21.86 10.27
N LEU A 26 -14.67 21.11 9.58
CA LEU A 26 -14.88 20.72 8.18
C LEU A 26 -16.01 19.68 8.03
N GLU A 27 -16.05 18.66 8.89
CA GLU A 27 -17.13 17.66 8.91
C GLU A 27 -18.50 18.31 9.17
N HIS A 28 -18.58 19.22 10.15
CA HIS A 28 -19.81 19.97 10.42
C HIS A 28 -20.18 20.88 9.25
N PHE A 29 -19.23 21.53 8.56
CA PHE A 29 -19.53 22.32 7.36
C PHE A 29 -20.07 21.45 6.22
N ILE A 30 -19.55 20.23 6.02
CA ILE A 30 -20.03 19.30 4.99
C ILE A 30 -21.51 18.95 5.21
N ALA A 31 -21.93 18.79 6.48
CA ALA A 31 -23.32 18.56 6.86
C ALA A 31 -24.19 19.85 6.78
N GLU A 32 -23.67 21.00 7.19
CA GLU A 32 -24.39 22.28 7.28
C GLU A 32 -23.82 23.37 6.35
N ARG A 33 -23.79 23.12 5.03
CA ARG A 33 -23.10 24.00 4.05
C ARG A 33 -23.57 25.45 3.98
N GLN A 34 -24.74 25.76 4.52
CA GLN A 34 -25.24 27.14 4.62
C GLN A 34 -24.51 27.95 5.72
N ASN A 35 -23.89 27.27 6.69
CA ASN A 35 -23.23 27.87 7.83
C ASN A 35 -21.73 28.10 7.54
N GLY A 36 -21.44 29.17 6.80
CA GLY A 36 -20.06 29.56 6.43
C GLY A 36 -19.12 29.82 7.62
N SER A 37 -19.63 29.97 8.84
CA SER A 37 -18.77 30.14 10.03
C SER A 37 -17.97 28.88 10.37
N LEU A 38 -18.49 27.69 10.03
CA LEU A 38 -17.81 26.41 10.24
C LEU A 38 -16.59 26.28 9.31
N LEU A 39 -16.75 26.67 8.03
CA LEU A 39 -15.63 26.71 7.09
C LEU A 39 -14.57 27.74 7.52
N GLN A 40 -14.99 28.92 8.02
CA GLN A 40 -14.05 29.91 8.54
C GLN A 40 -13.25 29.38 9.74
N GLN A 41 -13.87 28.67 10.68
CA GLN A 41 -13.17 28.03 11.80
C GLN A 41 -12.16 26.98 11.31
N ALA A 42 -12.53 26.16 10.30
CA ALA A 42 -11.61 25.20 9.69
C ALA A 42 -10.41 25.90 9.03
N VAL A 43 -10.64 27.00 8.29
CA VAL A 43 -9.59 27.83 7.66
C VAL A 43 -8.65 28.44 8.71
N GLU A 44 -9.19 28.98 9.81
CA GLU A 44 -8.39 29.55 10.92
C GLU A 44 -7.52 28.47 11.60
N ALA A 45 -8.06 27.27 11.82
CA ALA A 45 -7.32 26.14 12.36
C ALA A 45 -6.25 25.62 11.37
N MET A 46 -6.55 25.47 10.08
CA MET A 46 -5.56 25.10 9.04
C MET A 46 -4.43 26.14 8.94
N HIS A 47 -4.73 27.43 9.07
CA HIS A 47 -3.73 28.50 9.08
C HIS A 47 -2.78 28.38 10.27
N GLN A 48 -3.29 28.05 11.47
CA GLN A 48 -2.49 27.77 12.66
C GLN A 48 -1.62 26.52 12.48
N VAL A 49 -2.19 25.40 12.02
CA VAL A 49 -1.46 24.14 11.73
C VAL A 49 -0.29 24.40 10.78
N ARG A 50 -0.52 25.08 9.65
CA ARG A 50 0.56 25.48 8.73
C ARG A 50 1.62 26.35 9.41
N GLY A 51 1.20 27.34 10.21
CA GLY A 51 2.12 28.21 10.95
C GLY A 51 3.04 27.43 11.90
N THR A 52 2.50 26.49 12.65
CA THR A 52 3.28 25.60 13.54
C THR A 52 4.23 24.70 12.74
N LEU A 53 3.77 24.09 11.64
CA LEU A 53 4.61 23.25 10.77
C LEU A 53 5.77 24.02 10.12
N ASN A 54 5.55 25.28 9.76
CA ASN A 54 6.58 26.19 9.27
C ASN A 54 7.64 26.50 10.35
N LEU A 55 7.19 26.79 11.58
CA LEU A 55 8.08 27.05 12.74
C LEU A 55 8.97 25.86 13.11
N ILE A 56 8.50 24.62 12.90
CA ILE A 56 9.28 23.39 13.11
C ILE A 56 9.96 22.87 11.83
N GLU A 57 10.04 23.66 10.76
CA GLU A 57 10.76 23.36 9.52
C GLU A 57 10.33 22.05 8.79
N LEU A 58 9.13 21.51 9.06
CA LEU A 58 8.62 20.28 8.40
C LEU A 58 8.09 20.58 6.99
N THR A 59 8.99 20.86 6.05
CA THR A 59 8.70 21.38 4.71
C THR A 59 7.65 20.60 3.91
N GLY A 60 7.64 19.26 4.01
CA GLY A 60 6.63 18.45 3.32
C GLY A 60 5.22 18.61 3.89
N ALA A 61 5.13 18.65 5.22
CA ALA A 61 3.88 18.81 5.95
C ALA A 61 3.33 20.24 5.81
N GLU A 62 4.22 21.24 5.85
CA GLU A 62 3.90 22.65 5.64
C GLU A 62 3.31 22.90 4.24
N LEU A 63 3.86 22.28 3.20
CA LEU A 63 3.32 22.36 1.83
C LEU A 63 1.91 21.77 1.72
N LEU A 64 1.63 20.64 2.37
CA LEU A 64 0.28 20.07 2.40
C LEU A 64 -0.69 20.94 3.19
N ALA A 65 -0.27 21.51 4.32
CA ALA A 65 -1.06 22.44 5.11
C ALA A 65 -1.33 23.78 4.38
N GLN A 66 -0.40 24.24 3.56
CA GLN A 66 -0.58 25.41 2.69
C GLN A 66 -1.60 25.13 1.58
N GLU A 67 -1.52 23.98 0.90
CA GLU A 67 -2.51 23.62 -0.13
C GLU A 67 -3.92 23.38 0.48
N LEU A 68 -4.00 22.77 1.67
CA LEU A 68 -5.24 22.67 2.47
C LEU A 68 -5.86 24.05 2.70
N LEU A 69 -5.06 25.00 3.20
CA LEU A 69 -5.50 26.36 3.49
C LEU A 69 -5.96 27.11 2.23
N ASP A 70 -5.18 27.06 1.15
CA ASP A 70 -5.51 27.75 -0.10
C ASP A 70 -6.82 27.23 -0.69
N GLN A 71 -7.05 25.92 -0.64
CA GLN A 71 -8.26 25.32 -1.19
C GLN A 71 -9.48 25.48 -0.29
N ALA A 72 -9.33 25.43 1.03
CA ALA A 72 -10.43 25.76 1.94
C ALA A 72 -10.85 27.24 1.81
N THR A 73 -9.91 28.13 1.51
CA THR A 73 -10.16 29.57 1.30
C THR A 73 -10.88 29.88 -0.03
N ASP A 74 -10.71 29.04 -1.07
CA ASP A 74 -11.43 29.20 -2.36
C ASP A 74 -12.91 28.78 -2.30
N ILE A 75 -13.31 28.00 -1.28
CA ILE A 75 -14.68 27.47 -1.18
C ILE A 75 -15.61 28.58 -0.64
N PRO A 76 -16.66 28.99 -1.38
CA PRO A 76 -17.62 29.96 -0.87
C PRO A 76 -18.60 29.31 0.12
N ALA A 77 -19.08 30.10 1.09
CA ALA A 77 -20.20 29.70 1.93
C ALA A 77 -21.44 29.40 1.06
N GLY A 78 -22.12 28.27 1.32
CA GLY A 78 -23.22 27.79 0.47
C GLY A 78 -22.79 27.04 -0.79
N ALA A 79 -21.53 26.61 -0.91
CA ALA A 79 -21.06 25.77 -2.02
C ALA A 79 -21.93 24.51 -2.22
N GLY A 80 -22.44 24.32 -3.44
CA GLY A 80 -23.24 23.15 -3.81
C GLY A 80 -22.42 21.86 -3.99
N GLU A 81 -23.09 20.82 -4.50
CA GLU A 81 -22.50 19.49 -4.77
C GLU A 81 -21.28 19.53 -5.72
N GLU A 82 -21.14 20.61 -6.51
CA GLU A 82 -20.01 20.86 -7.40
C GLU A 82 -18.64 20.93 -6.69
N ARG A 83 -18.60 21.19 -5.37
CA ARG A 83 -17.36 21.20 -4.57
C ARG A 83 -17.14 19.93 -3.75
N ASP A 84 -17.96 18.89 -3.91
CA ASP A 84 -17.85 17.63 -3.14
C ASP A 84 -16.50 16.94 -3.29
N VAL A 85 -15.97 16.92 -4.52
CA VAL A 85 -14.64 16.35 -4.81
C VAL A 85 -13.54 17.11 -4.08
N GLN A 86 -13.68 18.44 -3.93
CA GLN A 86 -12.73 19.28 -3.23
C GLN A 86 -12.83 19.12 -1.71
N LEU A 87 -14.05 19.06 -1.15
CA LEU A 87 -14.28 18.80 0.28
C LEU A 87 -13.80 17.40 0.70
N ALA A 88 -14.02 16.39 -0.15
CA ALA A 88 -13.47 15.04 0.07
C ALA A 88 -11.94 15.03 0.00
N ALA A 89 -11.34 15.76 -0.95
CA ALA A 89 -9.89 15.90 -1.04
C ALA A 89 -9.29 16.62 0.16
N LEU A 90 -9.91 17.71 0.65
CA LEU A 90 -9.51 18.41 1.88
C LEU A 90 -9.55 17.47 3.10
N SER A 91 -10.65 16.73 3.28
CA SER A 91 -10.82 15.80 4.40
C SER A 91 -9.77 14.68 4.38
N ASN A 92 -9.51 14.09 3.21
CA ASN A 92 -8.46 13.08 3.04
C ASN A 92 -7.05 13.65 3.25
N ALA A 93 -6.78 14.86 2.75
CA ALA A 93 -5.48 15.53 2.93
C ALA A 93 -5.18 15.84 4.40
N LEU A 94 -6.18 16.27 5.17
CA LEU A 94 -6.05 16.56 6.60
C LEU A 94 -5.77 15.28 7.42
N HIS A 95 -6.52 14.20 7.14
CA HIS A 95 -6.29 12.87 7.70
C HIS A 95 -4.90 12.30 7.37
N VAL A 96 -4.44 12.46 6.12
CA VAL A 96 -3.08 12.04 5.70
C VAL A 96 -2.01 12.85 6.41
N LEU A 97 -2.20 14.17 6.57
CA LEU A 97 -1.29 15.03 7.32
C LEU A 97 -1.20 14.59 8.80
N ARG A 98 -2.34 14.28 9.43
CA ARG A 98 -2.42 13.82 10.82
C ARG A 98 -1.61 12.54 11.02
N ARG A 99 -1.88 11.53 10.19
CA ARG A 99 -1.17 10.24 10.23
C ARG A 99 0.30 10.34 9.87
N TYR A 100 0.70 11.27 9.01
CA TYR A 100 2.10 11.50 8.70
C TYR A 100 2.84 12.00 9.94
N LEU A 101 2.27 12.97 10.66
CA LEU A 101 2.83 13.49 11.92
C LEU A 101 2.87 12.42 13.02
N GLU A 102 1.84 11.58 13.15
CA GLU A 102 1.83 10.43 14.07
C GLU A 102 2.96 9.44 13.74
N ASN A 103 3.15 9.11 12.46
CA ASN A 103 4.24 8.22 12.03
C ASN A 103 5.63 8.85 12.20
N LEU A 104 5.78 10.16 12.01
CA LEU A 104 7.03 10.88 12.27
C LEU A 104 7.45 10.82 13.74
N ASP A 105 6.50 10.97 14.67
CA ASP A 105 6.76 10.90 16.12
C ASP A 105 7.31 9.53 16.53
N VAL A 106 6.74 8.45 15.97
CA VAL A 106 7.15 7.06 16.23
C VAL A 106 8.48 6.70 15.55
N HIS A 107 8.61 6.94 14.24
CA HIS A 107 9.73 6.40 13.44
C HIS A 107 10.91 7.38 13.30
N ARG A 108 10.70 8.67 13.58
CA ARG A 108 11.69 9.76 13.50
C ARG A 108 12.39 9.92 12.15
N GLN A 109 11.79 9.42 11.07
CA GLN A 109 12.31 9.49 9.71
C GLN A 109 11.40 10.35 8.83
N GLU A 110 11.88 11.53 8.43
CA GLU A 110 11.15 12.42 7.52
C GLU A 110 11.21 11.90 6.07
N MET A 111 10.04 11.80 5.41
CA MET A 111 9.91 11.41 4.00
C MET A 111 8.83 12.27 3.32
N PRO A 112 9.16 13.52 2.92
CA PRO A 112 8.22 14.46 2.29
C PRO A 112 7.53 13.90 1.04
N GLU A 113 8.20 13.00 0.31
CA GLU A 113 7.69 12.33 -0.88
C GLU A 113 6.41 11.52 -0.63
N LEU A 114 6.16 11.08 0.61
CA LEU A 114 4.91 10.40 0.99
C LEU A 114 3.68 11.32 0.89
N LEU A 115 3.85 12.63 1.01
CA LEU A 115 2.74 13.58 0.97
C LEU A 115 2.40 14.02 -0.47
N LEU A 116 3.30 13.79 -1.44
CA LEU A 116 3.09 14.21 -2.83
C LEU A 116 1.78 13.71 -3.47
N PRO A 117 1.31 12.47 -3.25
CA PRO A 117 0.06 12.05 -3.86
C PRO A 117 -1.15 12.79 -3.25
N ALA A 118 -1.21 12.97 -1.92
CA ALA A 118 -2.28 13.73 -1.28
C ALA A 118 -2.28 15.22 -1.70
N ILE A 119 -1.10 15.85 -1.78
CA ILE A 119 -0.93 17.19 -2.34
C ILE A 119 -1.45 17.22 -3.79
N ASN A 120 -1.12 16.22 -4.60
CA ASN A 120 -1.53 16.17 -6.01
C ASN A 120 -3.01 15.87 -6.23
N ASP A 121 -3.63 15.07 -5.36
CA ASP A 121 -5.07 14.79 -5.40
C ASP A 121 -5.85 16.04 -5.03
N LEU A 122 -5.43 16.75 -3.97
CA LEU A 122 -5.97 18.05 -3.59
C LEU A 122 -5.80 19.08 -4.71
N ARG A 123 -4.59 19.26 -5.25
CA ARG A 123 -4.32 20.15 -6.39
C ARG A 123 -5.22 19.87 -7.59
N GLN A 124 -5.42 18.60 -7.94
CA GLN A 124 -6.31 18.21 -9.04
C GLN A 124 -7.78 18.52 -8.75
N ALA A 125 -8.26 18.36 -7.50
CA ALA A 125 -9.60 18.74 -7.10
C ALA A 125 -9.84 20.26 -7.19
N GLY A 126 -8.83 21.07 -6.85
CA GLY A 126 -8.80 22.52 -7.06
C GLY A 126 -8.46 22.97 -8.49
N GLY A 127 -8.41 22.06 -9.48
CA GLY A 127 -8.12 22.39 -10.89
C GLY A 127 -6.67 22.80 -11.19
N GLN A 128 -5.76 22.69 -10.21
CA GLN A 128 -4.35 23.03 -10.36
C GLN A 128 -3.53 21.88 -10.97
N PRO A 129 -2.42 22.17 -11.69
CA PRO A 129 -1.53 21.13 -12.19
C PRO A 129 -0.82 20.40 -11.03
N PRO A 130 -0.64 19.07 -11.11
CA PRO A 130 0.09 18.29 -10.12
C PRO A 130 1.59 18.63 -10.13
N LEU A 131 2.21 18.53 -8.97
CA LEU A 131 3.65 18.60 -8.75
C LEU A 131 4.34 17.32 -9.28
N PRO A 132 5.54 17.43 -9.88
CA PRO A 132 6.30 16.28 -10.36
C PRO A 132 6.83 15.44 -9.20
N GLU A 133 7.08 14.14 -9.43
CA GLU A 133 7.70 13.25 -8.42
C GLU A 133 9.06 13.80 -7.93
N SER A 134 9.78 14.54 -8.78
CA SER A 134 11.05 15.19 -8.43
C SER A 134 10.89 16.55 -7.72
N TYR A 135 9.79 16.80 -7.00
CA TYR A 135 9.55 18.09 -6.35
C TYR A 135 10.60 18.35 -5.26
N PHE A 136 10.63 17.50 -4.22
CA PHE A 136 11.59 17.56 -3.10
C PHE A 136 13.03 17.20 -3.48
N PHE A 137 13.22 16.45 -4.58
CA PHE A 137 14.55 16.14 -5.11
C PHE A 137 15.33 17.41 -5.48
N SER A 138 16.65 17.44 -5.25
CA SER A 138 17.52 18.56 -5.62
C SER A 138 18.83 18.06 -6.22
N VAL A 139 19.22 18.62 -7.37
CA VAL A 139 20.45 18.24 -8.09
C VAL A 139 21.03 19.44 -8.84
N ARG A 140 22.36 19.58 -8.87
CA ARG A 140 23.06 20.66 -9.59
C ARG A 140 23.13 20.34 -11.09
N LEU A 141 22.33 21.03 -11.90
CA LEU A 141 22.25 20.77 -13.33
C LEU A 141 23.39 21.38 -14.17
N ASP A 142 24.31 22.12 -13.55
CA ASP A 142 25.37 22.85 -14.25
C ASP A 142 26.61 21.98 -14.55
N GLN A 143 26.62 20.73 -14.09
CA GLN A 143 27.73 19.79 -14.32
C GLN A 143 27.75 19.31 -15.77
N SER A 144 28.95 19.06 -16.30
CA SER A 144 29.20 18.55 -17.67
C SER A 144 29.88 17.20 -17.62
N ARG A 145 29.62 16.36 -18.63
CA ARG A 145 30.28 15.06 -18.79
C ARG A 145 31.79 15.27 -18.99
N GLN A 146 32.60 14.51 -18.26
CA GLN A 146 34.06 14.61 -18.32
C GLN A 146 34.66 13.65 -19.37
N ALA A 147 34.04 12.49 -19.59
CA ALA A 147 34.46 11.52 -20.59
C ALA A 147 33.97 11.93 -22.00
N PRO A 148 34.83 11.91 -23.03
CA PRO A 148 34.45 12.23 -24.40
C PRO A 148 33.53 11.14 -24.98
N VAL A 149 32.54 11.55 -25.78
CA VAL A 149 31.56 10.62 -26.37
C VAL A 149 32.05 10.15 -27.73
N PRO A 150 32.08 8.83 -28.02
CA PRO A 150 32.36 8.34 -29.37
C PRO A 150 31.28 8.83 -30.36
N GLY A 151 31.67 9.81 -31.19
CA GLY A 151 30.84 10.34 -32.27
C GLY A 151 30.58 9.32 -33.38
N LEU A 152 29.66 9.67 -34.27
CA LEU A 152 29.43 8.91 -35.51
C LEU A 152 30.51 9.23 -36.56
N PRO A 153 30.77 8.32 -37.51
CA PRO A 153 31.69 8.58 -38.63
C PRO A 153 31.29 9.82 -39.45
N GLU A 154 32.29 10.47 -40.04
CA GLU A 154 32.07 11.59 -40.96
C GLU A 154 31.26 11.17 -42.20
N GLY A 155 30.47 12.10 -42.75
CA GLY A 155 29.62 11.85 -43.93
C GLY A 155 28.26 11.22 -43.65
N VAL A 156 27.91 10.95 -42.39
CA VAL A 156 26.56 10.49 -42.01
C VAL A 156 25.55 11.65 -42.07
N ASP A 157 24.41 11.43 -42.74
CA ASP A 157 23.26 12.34 -42.70
C ASP A 157 22.66 12.37 -41.28
N ALA A 158 23.05 13.37 -40.52
CA ALA A 158 22.66 13.56 -39.13
C ALA A 158 21.14 13.78 -38.98
N GLU A 159 20.49 14.43 -39.94
CA GLU A 159 19.07 14.73 -39.85
C GLU A 159 18.23 13.47 -40.14
N ALA A 160 18.56 12.73 -41.19
CA ALA A 160 17.90 11.46 -41.49
C ALA A 160 18.11 10.43 -40.37
N LEU A 161 19.31 10.37 -39.77
CA LEU A 161 19.58 9.45 -38.67
C LEU A 161 18.85 9.87 -37.38
N GLY A 162 18.83 11.15 -37.04
CA GLY A 162 18.07 11.68 -35.90
C GLY A 162 16.58 11.38 -36.02
N ARG A 163 15.99 11.56 -37.22
CA ARG A 163 14.60 11.18 -37.52
C ARG A 163 14.36 9.67 -37.31
N ARG A 164 15.29 8.79 -37.73
CA ARG A 164 15.22 7.33 -37.51
C ARG A 164 15.29 6.95 -36.03
N PHE A 165 16.19 7.56 -35.26
CA PHE A 165 16.27 7.32 -33.82
C PHE A 165 14.98 7.76 -33.11
N ARG A 166 14.41 8.92 -33.47
CA ARG A 166 13.11 9.34 -32.92
C ARG A 166 11.97 8.39 -33.28
N GLN A 167 11.92 7.84 -34.50
CA GLN A 167 10.93 6.82 -34.86
C GLN A 167 11.06 5.55 -34.00
N ALA A 168 12.29 5.08 -33.76
CA ALA A 168 12.55 3.95 -32.86
C ALA A 168 12.13 4.27 -31.41
N TYR A 169 12.41 5.49 -30.93
CA TYR A 169 11.94 5.97 -29.62
C TYR A 169 10.41 5.92 -29.51
N GLN A 170 9.69 6.43 -30.51
CA GLN A 170 8.22 6.42 -30.55
C GLN A 170 7.64 5.00 -30.57
N GLN A 171 8.25 4.08 -31.30
CA GLN A 171 7.83 2.67 -31.31
C GLN A 171 7.97 2.04 -29.92
N GLY A 172 9.08 2.26 -29.23
CA GLY A 172 9.27 1.80 -27.86
C GLY A 172 8.32 2.49 -26.87
N LEU A 173 8.14 3.81 -26.97
CA LEU A 173 7.23 4.57 -26.12
C LEU A 173 5.78 4.04 -26.22
N LEU A 174 5.29 3.72 -27.43
CA LEU A 174 3.96 3.12 -27.60
C LEU A 174 3.83 1.77 -26.88
N GLY A 175 4.87 0.94 -26.88
CA GLY A 175 4.92 -0.31 -26.11
C GLY A 175 4.85 -0.06 -24.59
N PHE A 176 5.62 0.91 -24.08
CA PHE A 176 5.61 1.29 -22.67
C PHE A 176 4.26 1.85 -22.22
N LEU A 177 3.67 2.76 -23.00
CA LEU A 177 2.36 3.35 -22.71
C LEU A 177 1.26 2.28 -22.61
N ARG A 178 1.27 1.30 -23.53
CA ARG A 178 0.32 0.18 -23.60
C ARG A 178 0.62 -0.97 -22.64
N GLY A 179 1.74 -0.95 -21.91
CA GLY A 179 2.16 -2.06 -21.04
C GLY A 179 2.58 -3.34 -21.80
N GLN A 180 2.87 -3.24 -23.09
CA GLN A 180 3.17 -4.38 -23.95
C GLN A 180 4.68 -4.61 -24.09
N LYS A 181 5.16 -5.79 -23.69
CA LYS A 181 6.59 -6.19 -23.77
C LYS A 181 7.53 -5.11 -23.18
N VAL A 182 7.15 -4.56 -22.03
CA VAL A 182 7.78 -3.37 -21.39
C VAL A 182 9.33 -3.40 -21.38
N PRO A 183 10.02 -4.50 -21.05
CA PRO A 183 11.49 -4.53 -21.10
C PRO A 183 12.08 -4.30 -22.50
N SER A 184 11.45 -4.85 -23.53
CA SER A 184 11.88 -4.68 -24.94
C SER A 184 11.54 -3.29 -25.47
N ALA A 185 10.42 -2.73 -25.02
CA ALA A 185 10.03 -1.35 -25.30
C ALA A 185 11.04 -0.35 -24.75
N LEU A 186 11.38 -0.46 -23.45
CA LEU A 186 12.38 0.38 -22.78
C LEU A 186 13.77 0.24 -23.44
N ARG A 187 14.27 -0.98 -23.67
CA ARG A 187 15.55 -1.21 -24.40
C ARG A 187 15.56 -0.63 -25.82
N THR A 188 14.41 -0.39 -26.43
CA THR A 188 14.34 0.25 -27.77
C THR A 188 14.40 1.77 -27.65
N MET A 189 13.75 2.35 -26.64
CA MET A 189 13.85 3.77 -26.31
C MET A 189 15.27 4.16 -25.84
N GLU A 190 15.89 3.32 -25.00
CA GLU A 190 17.25 3.50 -24.48
C GLU A 190 18.29 3.54 -25.60
N ARG A 191 18.27 2.55 -26.51
CA ARG A 191 19.14 2.52 -27.71
C ARG A 191 18.90 3.70 -28.63
N ALA A 192 17.66 4.17 -28.78
CA ALA A 192 17.35 5.35 -29.57
C ALA A 192 17.96 6.62 -28.96
N LEU A 193 17.85 6.82 -27.64
CA LEU A 193 18.44 7.96 -26.94
C LEU A 193 19.97 7.89 -26.91
N GLY A 194 20.57 6.71 -26.76
CA GLY A 194 22.00 6.50 -26.94
C GLY A 194 22.49 6.75 -28.37
N GLY A 195 21.60 6.59 -29.36
CA GLY A 195 21.83 7.02 -30.75
C GLY A 195 21.87 8.55 -30.89
N ILE A 196 20.91 9.25 -30.29
CA ILE A 196 20.85 10.72 -30.23
C ILE A 196 22.06 11.32 -29.47
N GLU A 197 22.49 10.68 -28.39
CA GLU A 197 23.71 11.01 -27.63
C GLU A 197 24.95 11.00 -28.52
N ARG A 198 25.20 9.92 -29.27
CA ARG A 198 26.37 9.81 -30.17
C ARG A 198 26.27 10.68 -31.42
N LEU A 199 25.04 10.93 -31.88
CA LEU A 199 24.76 11.83 -33.02
C LEU A 199 25.16 13.28 -32.71
N TYR A 200 24.99 13.71 -31.46
CA TYR A 200 25.36 15.02 -30.96
C TYR A 200 26.47 14.92 -29.90
N ALA A 201 27.45 14.05 -30.15
CA ALA A 201 28.62 13.87 -29.29
C ALA A 201 29.28 15.22 -28.99
N ASP A 202 29.63 15.43 -27.72
CA ASP A 202 30.26 16.63 -27.16
C ASP A 202 29.51 17.97 -27.42
N GLN A 203 28.26 17.92 -27.91
CA GLN A 203 27.38 19.08 -28.06
C GLN A 203 26.35 19.14 -26.92
N PRO A 204 25.87 20.35 -26.51
CA PRO A 204 24.81 20.50 -25.49
C PRO A 204 23.53 19.70 -25.78
N ARG A 205 23.28 19.39 -27.06
CA ARG A 205 22.15 18.60 -27.57
C ARG A 205 22.22 17.12 -27.18
N GLY A 206 23.42 16.54 -27.13
CA GLY A 206 23.62 15.15 -26.73
C GLY A 206 23.16 14.88 -25.29
N ARG A 207 23.11 15.93 -24.45
CA ARG A 207 22.72 15.90 -23.04
C ARG A 207 21.34 15.28 -22.78
N LEU A 208 20.34 15.55 -23.62
CA LEU A 208 19.01 14.93 -23.47
C LEU A 208 19.06 13.43 -23.79
N GLY A 209 19.85 13.03 -24.80
CA GLY A 209 20.07 11.62 -25.14
C GLY A 209 20.79 10.88 -24.01
N TRP A 210 21.84 11.48 -23.46
CA TRP A 210 22.63 10.92 -22.35
C TRP A 210 21.80 10.73 -21.07
N ILE A 211 21.19 11.82 -20.55
CA ILE A 211 20.37 11.78 -19.32
C ILE A 211 19.14 10.90 -19.53
N GLY A 212 18.46 11.01 -20.67
CA GLY A 212 17.25 10.25 -20.95
C GLY A 212 17.52 8.76 -21.15
N ALA A 213 18.63 8.36 -21.78
CA ALA A 213 19.00 6.94 -21.91
C ALA A 213 19.21 6.30 -20.54
N ALA A 214 19.92 6.99 -19.64
CA ALA A 214 20.13 6.51 -18.28
C ALA A 214 18.85 6.47 -17.43
N ALA A 215 17.94 7.42 -17.59
CA ALA A 215 16.63 7.37 -16.92
C ALA A 215 15.78 6.16 -17.37
N ILE A 216 16.00 5.67 -18.59
CA ILE A 216 15.34 4.45 -19.12
C ILE A 216 16.07 3.18 -18.66
N GLU A 217 17.41 3.20 -18.59
CA GLU A 217 18.21 2.16 -17.92
C GLU A 217 17.77 1.99 -16.46
N ALA A 218 17.63 3.10 -15.72
CA ALA A 218 17.12 3.14 -14.35
C ALA A 218 15.67 2.61 -14.23
N GLN A 219 14.77 3.02 -15.13
CA GLN A 219 13.39 2.51 -15.18
C GLN A 219 13.33 1.00 -15.43
N LEU A 220 14.28 0.44 -16.21
CA LEU A 220 14.35 -0.97 -16.54
C LEU A 220 14.99 -1.80 -15.42
N ASP A 221 16.18 -1.43 -14.98
CA ASP A 221 17.00 -2.19 -14.03
C ASP A 221 16.44 -2.09 -12.60
N GLY A 222 15.98 -0.90 -12.19
CA GLY A 222 15.33 -0.69 -10.90
C GLY A 222 13.88 -1.20 -10.84
N GLN A 223 13.35 -1.77 -11.93
CA GLN A 223 11.97 -2.27 -12.04
C GLN A 223 10.92 -1.26 -11.58
N LEU A 224 11.18 0.02 -11.86
CA LEU A 224 10.35 1.13 -11.42
C LEU A 224 8.90 0.99 -11.92
N LEU A 225 7.94 1.36 -11.07
CA LEU A 225 6.51 1.34 -11.37
C LEU A 225 6.20 2.23 -12.59
N ALA A 226 5.35 1.76 -13.50
CA ALA A 226 5.00 2.46 -14.75
C ALA A 226 3.89 3.53 -14.54
N ARG A 227 4.08 4.41 -13.54
CA ARG A 227 3.14 5.46 -13.13
C ARG A 227 2.74 6.40 -14.28
N LYS A 228 1.54 7.01 -14.19
CA LYS A 228 0.98 7.97 -15.17
C LYS A 228 1.94 9.15 -15.43
N SER A 229 2.53 9.69 -14.36
CA SER A 229 3.60 10.69 -14.35
C SER A 229 4.78 10.30 -15.24
N ARG A 230 5.33 9.08 -15.08
CA ARG A 230 6.50 8.59 -15.84
C ARG A 230 6.16 8.32 -17.30
N LYS A 231 4.96 7.81 -17.57
CA LYS A 231 4.40 7.72 -18.93
C LYS A 231 4.30 9.10 -19.60
N GLN A 232 3.88 10.13 -18.86
CA GLN A 232 3.84 11.52 -19.34
C GLN A 232 5.25 12.10 -19.52
N LEU A 233 6.20 11.81 -18.62
CA LEU A 233 7.60 12.25 -18.69
C LEU A 233 8.29 11.72 -19.95
N PHE A 234 8.23 10.41 -20.22
CA PHE A 234 8.79 9.85 -21.46
C PHE A 234 8.01 10.31 -22.72
N SER A 235 6.72 10.62 -22.61
CA SER A 235 5.98 11.27 -23.69
C SER A 235 6.43 12.71 -23.95
N ARG A 236 6.85 13.44 -22.91
CA ARG A 236 7.46 14.77 -23.02
C ARG A 236 8.81 14.68 -23.71
N VAL A 237 9.65 13.68 -23.39
CA VAL A 237 10.93 13.45 -24.09
C VAL A 237 10.75 13.35 -25.62
N ASP A 238 9.71 12.70 -26.16
CA ASP A 238 9.49 12.70 -27.63
C ASP A 238 9.19 14.10 -28.20
N ARG A 239 8.44 14.93 -27.47
CA ARG A 239 8.14 16.32 -27.89
C ARG A 239 9.42 17.16 -27.92
N GLU A 240 10.29 16.92 -26.97
CA GLU A 240 11.57 17.62 -26.77
C GLU A 240 12.58 17.18 -27.84
N LEU A 241 12.63 15.88 -28.16
CA LEU A 241 13.36 15.34 -29.33
C LEU A 241 12.87 15.95 -30.64
N LYS A 242 11.56 16.18 -30.82
CA LYS A 242 11.02 16.84 -32.02
C LYS A 242 11.61 18.24 -32.22
N LEU A 243 11.69 19.02 -31.14
CA LEU A 243 12.20 20.40 -31.16
C LEU A 243 13.72 20.41 -31.34
N LEU A 244 14.44 19.51 -30.66
CA LEU A 244 15.89 19.35 -30.76
C LEU A 244 16.37 18.99 -32.18
N LEU A 245 15.64 18.11 -32.86
CA LEU A 245 15.95 17.74 -34.25
C LEU A 245 15.60 18.83 -35.27
N GLY A 246 14.70 19.77 -34.94
CA GLY A 246 14.23 20.81 -35.87
C GLY A 246 14.86 22.20 -35.69
N ASN A 247 15.57 22.45 -34.59
CA ASN A 247 16.16 23.75 -34.26
C ASN A 247 17.48 23.58 -33.49
N ALA A 248 18.38 24.58 -33.55
CA ALA A 248 19.82 24.38 -33.63
C ALA A 248 20.76 24.86 -32.49
N ALA A 249 20.53 25.84 -31.61
CA ALA A 249 19.41 26.74 -31.32
C ALA A 249 18.16 26.15 -30.62
N TYR A 250 18.22 24.90 -30.15
CA TYR A 250 17.33 24.36 -29.10
C TYR A 250 18.09 23.62 -28.00
N GLU A 251 17.67 23.81 -26.74
CA GLU A 251 18.12 23.07 -25.56
C GLU A 251 16.90 22.59 -24.76
N ALA A 252 17.00 21.38 -24.18
CA ALA A 252 15.90 20.79 -23.42
C ALA A 252 15.76 21.44 -22.02
N PRO A 253 14.53 21.75 -21.55
CA PRO A 253 14.28 22.44 -20.29
C PRO A 253 14.97 21.78 -19.08
N ARG A 254 15.54 22.61 -18.20
CA ARG A 254 16.17 22.16 -16.94
C ARG A 254 15.23 21.32 -16.06
N SER A 255 13.92 21.60 -16.05
CA SER A 255 12.93 20.79 -15.32
C SER A 255 12.85 19.35 -15.81
N LEU A 256 12.86 19.13 -17.13
CA LEU A 256 12.88 17.79 -17.72
C LEU A 256 14.15 17.02 -17.30
N GLN A 257 15.31 17.68 -17.30
CA GLN A 257 16.57 17.08 -16.87
C GLN A 257 16.51 16.69 -15.38
N LYS A 258 15.95 17.54 -14.52
CA LYS A 258 15.70 17.25 -13.08
C LYS A 258 14.81 16.01 -12.90
N GLU A 259 13.68 15.96 -13.62
CA GLU A 259 12.71 14.85 -13.55
C GLU A 259 13.32 13.51 -14.02
N LEU A 260 14.17 13.53 -15.05
CA LEU A 260 14.88 12.33 -15.53
C LEU A 260 15.99 11.88 -14.56
N LEU A 261 16.76 12.80 -14.00
CA LEU A 261 17.80 12.50 -13.00
C LEU A 261 17.21 11.95 -11.70
N TYR A 262 16.01 12.38 -11.32
CA TYR A 262 15.27 11.81 -10.19
C TYR A 262 15.01 10.30 -10.37
N LEU A 263 14.61 9.84 -11.57
CA LEU A 263 14.44 8.41 -11.82
C LEU A 263 15.74 7.63 -11.68
N VAL A 264 16.88 8.23 -12.05
CA VAL A 264 18.22 7.63 -11.87
C VAL A 264 18.59 7.52 -10.39
N ALA A 265 18.29 8.54 -9.58
CA ALA A 265 18.53 8.53 -8.14
C ALA A 265 17.60 7.56 -7.37
N LEU A 266 16.37 7.38 -7.84
CA LEU A 266 15.33 6.53 -7.24
C LEU A 266 15.53 5.03 -7.50
N ALA A 267 16.11 4.66 -8.64
CA ALA A 267 16.29 3.26 -9.02
C ALA A 267 17.50 2.56 -8.37
N ASP A 268 18.47 3.33 -7.84
CA ASP A 268 19.83 2.87 -7.46
C ASP A 268 20.48 1.95 -8.51
N SER A 269 20.18 2.15 -9.80
CA SER A 269 20.60 1.22 -10.85
C SER A 269 22.13 1.11 -10.93
N GLN A 270 22.58 -0.13 -10.99
CA GLN A 270 23.97 -0.51 -11.16
C GLN A 270 24.42 -0.51 -12.64
N GLY A 271 23.54 -0.10 -13.56
CA GLY A 271 23.83 0.09 -14.96
C GLY A 271 24.92 1.16 -15.21
N PRO A 272 25.69 1.02 -16.30
CA PRO A 272 26.85 1.87 -16.58
C PRO A 272 26.47 3.36 -16.75
N ARG A 273 25.32 3.67 -17.36
CA ARG A 273 24.90 5.07 -17.57
C ARG A 273 24.43 5.71 -16.26
N SER A 274 23.74 4.92 -15.44
CA SER A 274 23.22 5.34 -14.13
C SER A 274 24.35 5.61 -13.13
N ARG A 275 25.41 4.79 -13.13
CA ARG A 275 26.62 5.06 -12.34
C ARG A 275 27.33 6.33 -12.79
N GLU A 276 27.59 6.48 -14.09
CA GLU A 276 28.25 7.69 -14.63
C GLU A 276 27.48 8.97 -14.26
N LEU A 277 26.14 8.98 -14.38
CA LEU A 277 25.36 10.14 -13.97
C LEU A 277 25.41 10.39 -12.47
N ARG A 278 25.38 9.35 -11.63
CA ARG A 278 25.49 9.53 -10.17
C ARG A 278 26.83 10.14 -9.78
N GLU A 279 27.92 9.69 -10.40
CA GLU A 279 29.26 10.27 -10.23
C GLU A 279 29.33 11.73 -10.73
N VAL A 280 28.93 12.00 -11.97
CA VAL A 280 29.03 13.35 -12.57
C VAL A 280 28.11 14.36 -11.88
N PHE A 281 26.89 13.96 -11.48
CA PHE A 281 25.96 14.88 -10.83
C PHE A 281 26.10 14.92 -9.29
N GLY A 282 26.90 14.02 -8.70
CA GLY A 282 27.08 13.91 -7.25
C GLY A 282 25.82 13.41 -6.53
N MET A 283 25.07 12.51 -7.16
CA MET A 283 23.80 12.00 -6.63
C MET A 283 24.02 10.76 -5.77
N THR A 284 23.59 10.82 -4.50
CA THR A 284 23.44 9.64 -3.65
C THR A 284 22.18 8.87 -4.02
N ALA A 285 22.13 7.57 -3.70
CA ALA A 285 20.87 6.83 -3.72
C ALA A 285 19.88 7.45 -2.73
N LEU A 286 18.58 7.45 -3.07
CA LEU A 286 17.53 7.89 -2.17
C LEU A 286 17.28 6.83 -1.07
N PRO A 287 16.85 7.23 0.15
CA PRO A 287 16.63 6.30 1.26
C PRO A 287 15.33 5.47 1.13
N PHE A 288 14.65 5.55 -0.02
CA PHE A 288 13.38 4.92 -0.31
C PHE A 288 13.31 4.47 -1.77
N THR A 289 12.44 3.50 -2.05
CA THR A 289 12.05 3.11 -3.41
C THR A 289 10.63 3.61 -3.71
N ASP A 290 10.24 3.62 -4.98
CA ASP A 290 8.87 3.98 -5.35
C ASP A 290 7.81 2.99 -4.84
N GLN A 291 8.17 1.71 -4.73
CA GLN A 291 7.36 0.65 -4.12
C GLN A 291 7.18 0.87 -2.62
N LEU A 292 8.24 1.25 -1.89
CA LEU A 292 8.15 1.61 -0.47
C LEU A 292 7.24 2.83 -0.28
N LEU A 293 7.43 3.89 -1.07
CA LEU A 293 6.56 5.07 -1.01
C LEU A 293 5.09 4.72 -1.30
N GLU A 294 4.82 3.82 -2.24
CA GLU A 294 3.45 3.34 -2.54
C GLU A 294 2.85 2.56 -1.36
N GLN A 295 3.64 1.72 -0.69
CA GLN A 295 3.20 0.94 0.49
C GLN A 295 2.95 1.81 1.71
N GLU A 296 3.87 2.70 2.05
CA GLU A 296 3.71 3.62 3.19
C GLU A 296 2.58 4.64 2.93
N TYR A 297 2.42 5.15 1.69
CA TYR A 297 1.26 5.99 1.35
C TYR A 297 -0.07 5.24 1.51
N GLN A 298 -0.15 3.96 1.14
CA GLN A 298 -1.34 3.15 1.38
C GLN A 298 -1.65 2.94 2.87
N ARG A 299 -0.63 2.94 3.75
CA ARG A 299 -0.83 2.97 5.21
C ARG A 299 -1.30 4.34 5.70
N LEU A 300 -0.81 5.44 5.13
CA LEU A 300 -1.25 6.79 5.45
C LEU A 300 -2.69 7.05 5.00
N SER A 301 -2.98 6.92 3.70
CA SER A 301 -4.30 7.18 3.10
C SER A 301 -5.31 6.06 3.28
N GLY A 302 -4.97 4.99 3.99
CA GLY A 302 -5.99 4.10 4.54
C GLY A 302 -6.92 4.93 5.43
N PRO A 303 -8.26 4.82 5.31
CA PRO A 303 -9.18 5.45 6.27
C PRO A 303 -8.84 5.06 7.72
N GLY A 304 -9.24 5.90 8.69
CA GLY A 304 -9.01 5.69 10.13
C GLY A 304 -9.19 4.23 10.54
N GLN A 305 -8.28 3.58 11.30
CA GLN A 305 -8.67 2.29 11.92
C GLN A 305 -9.88 2.50 12.85
N SER A 306 -9.93 3.66 13.53
CA SER A 306 -11.11 4.17 14.22
C SER A 306 -12.31 4.37 13.29
N VAL A 307 -12.16 5.17 12.22
CA VAL A 307 -13.25 5.48 11.28
C VAL A 307 -13.79 4.22 10.58
N MET A 308 -12.92 3.31 10.17
CA MET A 308 -13.31 2.03 9.57
C MET A 308 -13.97 1.09 10.58
N ARG A 309 -13.54 1.08 11.86
CA ARG A 309 -14.28 0.35 12.91
C ARG A 309 -15.66 0.94 13.14
N SER A 310 -15.78 2.26 13.32
CA SER A 310 -17.07 2.93 13.51
C SER A 310 -18.00 2.72 12.32
N LEU A 311 -17.48 2.84 11.10
CA LEU A 311 -18.22 2.64 9.86
C LEU A 311 -18.61 1.17 9.64
N SER A 312 -17.69 0.23 9.88
CA SER A 312 -18.00 -1.21 9.79
C SER A 312 -19.02 -1.60 10.86
N SER A 313 -18.89 -1.10 12.11
CA SER A 313 -19.86 -1.31 13.18
C SER A 313 -21.25 -0.80 12.81
N ALA A 314 -21.36 0.42 12.26
CA ALA A 314 -22.63 0.97 11.79
C ALA A 314 -23.24 0.15 10.62
N ILE A 315 -22.39 -0.34 9.70
CA ILE A 315 -22.83 -1.23 8.62
C ILE A 315 -23.25 -2.61 9.17
N PHE A 316 -22.56 -3.15 10.18
CA PHE A 316 -22.93 -4.40 10.85
C PHE A 316 -24.27 -4.27 11.60
N GLU A 317 -24.54 -3.16 12.26
CA GLU A 317 -25.84 -2.88 12.89
C GLU A 317 -26.97 -2.85 11.86
N GLU A 318 -26.76 -2.15 10.73
CA GLU A 318 -27.74 -2.14 9.63
C GLU A 318 -27.90 -3.52 8.97
N LEU A 319 -26.83 -4.30 8.77
CA LEU A 319 -26.88 -5.66 8.22
C LEU A 319 -27.58 -6.65 9.16
N ASN A 320 -27.39 -6.53 10.49
CA ASN A 320 -28.11 -7.33 11.46
C ASN A 320 -29.62 -7.02 11.44
N SER A 321 -29.99 -5.73 11.34
CA SER A 321 -31.40 -5.34 11.17
C SER A 321 -32.02 -5.89 9.86
N VAL A 322 -31.24 -5.97 8.78
CA VAL A 322 -31.65 -6.67 7.54
C VAL A 322 -31.89 -8.16 7.80
N LYS A 323 -30.96 -8.86 8.45
CA LYS A 323 -31.07 -10.29 8.77
C LYS A 323 -32.27 -10.62 9.65
N ASP A 324 -32.48 -9.85 10.72
CA ASP A 324 -33.65 -10.01 11.61
C ASP A 324 -34.96 -9.84 10.84
N THR A 325 -35.00 -8.91 9.89
CA THR A 325 -36.16 -8.71 9.02
C THR A 325 -36.38 -9.88 8.06
N ILE A 326 -35.31 -10.48 7.54
CA ILE A 326 -35.38 -11.68 6.67
C ILE A 326 -35.90 -12.89 7.47
N ASP A 327 -35.41 -13.13 8.70
CA ASP A 327 -35.89 -14.22 9.58
C ASP A 327 -37.38 -14.06 9.94
N LEU A 328 -37.85 -12.82 10.17
CA LEU A 328 -39.27 -12.53 10.38
C LEU A 328 -40.12 -12.77 9.12
N ILE A 329 -39.59 -12.53 7.93
CA ILE A 329 -40.28 -12.81 6.65
C ILE A 329 -40.34 -14.32 6.41
N GLU A 330 -39.24 -15.05 6.63
CA GLU A 330 -39.17 -16.51 6.48
C GLU A 330 -40.18 -17.22 7.40
N ARG A 331 -40.32 -16.74 8.65
CA ARG A 331 -41.29 -17.25 9.62
C ARG A 331 -42.74 -16.82 9.36
N GLY A 332 -42.98 -15.94 8.38
CA GLY A 332 -44.30 -15.38 8.09
C GLY A 332 -44.85 -14.47 9.20
N THR A 333 -44.00 -13.96 10.08
CA THR A 333 -44.38 -13.09 11.22
C THR A 333 -44.08 -11.60 10.99
N ALA A 334 -43.51 -11.24 9.83
CA ALA A 334 -43.17 -9.86 9.47
C ALA A 334 -44.40 -8.94 9.32
N PRO A 335 -44.43 -7.78 10.02
CA PRO A 335 -45.39 -6.70 9.76
C PRO A 335 -45.34 -6.18 8.32
N ALA A 336 -46.45 -5.59 7.84
CA ALA A 336 -46.54 -5.04 6.49
C ALA A 336 -45.52 -3.92 6.20
N GLU A 337 -45.15 -3.14 7.21
CA GLU A 337 -44.16 -2.06 7.10
C GLU A 337 -42.73 -2.59 6.92
N SER A 338 -42.44 -3.82 7.39
CA SER A 338 -41.10 -4.42 7.34
C SER A 338 -40.60 -4.64 5.91
N PHE A 339 -41.48 -4.92 4.96
CA PHE A 339 -41.12 -5.07 3.54
C PHE A 339 -40.62 -3.75 2.92
N GLY A 340 -41.31 -2.64 3.20
CA GLY A 340 -40.90 -1.31 2.76
C GLY A 340 -39.61 -0.84 3.44
N ASN A 341 -39.49 -1.11 4.75
CA ASN A 341 -38.30 -0.80 5.53
C ASN A 341 -37.06 -1.58 5.04
N LEU A 342 -37.21 -2.89 4.75
CA LEU A 342 -36.16 -3.74 4.19
C LEU A 342 -35.66 -3.19 2.85
N HIS A 343 -36.56 -2.87 1.92
CA HIS A 343 -36.20 -2.27 0.63
C HIS A 343 -35.46 -0.93 0.79
N ALA A 344 -35.92 -0.06 1.71
CA ALA A 344 -35.27 1.22 1.99
C ALA A 344 -33.86 1.03 2.60
N LEU A 345 -33.71 0.11 3.55
CA LEU A 345 -32.46 -0.18 4.25
C LEU A 345 -31.41 -0.79 3.30
N LEU A 346 -31.80 -1.77 2.48
CA LEU A 346 -30.94 -2.32 1.42
C LEU A 346 -30.50 -1.24 0.42
N GLY A 347 -31.41 -0.32 0.06
CA GLY A 347 -31.11 0.79 -0.86
C GLY A 347 -30.17 1.85 -0.26
N LYS A 348 -30.20 2.03 1.07
CA LYS A 348 -29.26 2.86 1.83
C LYS A 348 -27.89 2.18 1.89
N LEU A 349 -27.83 0.94 2.39
CA LEU A 349 -26.62 0.12 2.50
C LEU A 349 -25.87 0.02 1.17
N SER A 350 -26.57 -0.29 0.08
CA SER A 350 -26.00 -0.35 -1.27
C SER A 350 -25.25 0.93 -1.65
N LYS A 351 -25.86 2.11 -1.44
CA LYS A 351 -25.25 3.41 -1.71
C LYS A 351 -24.05 3.68 -0.79
N THR A 352 -24.17 3.38 0.50
CA THR A 352 -23.07 3.53 1.47
C THR A 352 -21.86 2.68 1.08
N LEU A 353 -22.06 1.42 0.68
CA LEU A 353 -20.99 0.52 0.25
C LEU A 353 -20.29 1.03 -1.03
N VAL A 354 -21.04 1.51 -2.02
CA VAL A 354 -20.48 2.15 -3.23
C VAL A 354 -19.68 3.40 -2.87
N MET A 355 -20.22 4.27 -2.02
CA MET A 355 -19.54 5.49 -1.54
C MET A 355 -18.21 5.20 -0.83
N VAL A 356 -18.15 4.10 -0.08
CA VAL A 356 -16.95 3.64 0.66
C VAL A 356 -15.97 2.84 -0.25
N GLY A 357 -16.27 2.71 -1.55
CA GLY A 357 -15.41 2.02 -2.51
C GLY A 357 -15.49 0.48 -2.46
N LEU A 358 -16.58 -0.04 -1.88
CA LEU A 358 -17.01 -1.44 -1.92
C LEU A 358 -18.07 -1.66 -3.02
N ASN A 359 -17.70 -1.34 -4.25
CA ASN A 359 -18.61 -1.36 -5.41
C ASN A 359 -19.27 -2.73 -5.67
N SER A 360 -18.56 -3.84 -5.47
CA SER A 360 -19.10 -5.19 -5.73
C SER A 360 -20.23 -5.59 -4.77
N PRO A 361 -20.05 -5.59 -3.43
CA PRO A 361 -21.16 -5.87 -2.51
C PRO A 361 -22.26 -4.79 -2.55
N GLY A 362 -21.92 -3.53 -2.82
CA GLY A 362 -22.91 -2.48 -3.06
C GLY A 362 -23.82 -2.77 -4.26
N ASN A 363 -23.24 -3.25 -5.37
CA ASN A 363 -23.99 -3.70 -6.54
C ASN A 363 -24.78 -5.00 -6.27
N ALA A 364 -24.23 -5.94 -5.51
CA ALA A 364 -24.91 -7.19 -5.15
C ALA A 364 -26.24 -6.92 -4.41
N LEU A 365 -26.25 -5.99 -3.44
CA LEU A 365 -27.50 -5.53 -2.81
C LEU A 365 -28.41 -4.78 -3.80
N GLN A 366 -27.84 -3.97 -4.69
CA GLN A 366 -28.63 -3.20 -5.66
C GLN A 366 -29.42 -4.08 -6.63
N VAL A 367 -28.85 -5.22 -7.02
CA VAL A 367 -29.51 -6.24 -7.87
C VAL A 367 -30.73 -6.87 -7.18
N GLN A 368 -30.77 -6.93 -5.85
CA GLN A 368 -31.91 -7.50 -5.11
C GLN A 368 -33.05 -6.48 -4.88
N LEU A 369 -32.84 -5.17 -5.06
CA LEU A 369 -33.90 -4.17 -4.81
C LEU A 369 -35.17 -4.39 -5.63
N PRO A 370 -35.13 -4.68 -6.95
CA PRO A 370 -36.33 -4.94 -7.73
C PRO A 370 -37.08 -6.21 -7.29
N LEU A 371 -36.37 -7.18 -6.70
CA LEU A 371 -36.94 -8.41 -6.16
C LEU A 371 -37.72 -8.12 -4.89
N VAL A 372 -37.07 -7.50 -3.90
CA VAL A 372 -37.67 -7.14 -2.61
C VAL A 372 -38.85 -6.16 -2.78
N ALA A 373 -38.83 -5.31 -3.81
CA ALA A 373 -39.93 -4.40 -4.15
C ALA A 373 -41.23 -5.11 -4.58
N THR A 374 -41.20 -6.41 -4.91
CA THR A 374 -42.39 -7.21 -5.24
C THR A 374 -43.05 -7.84 -4.02
N TRP A 375 -42.33 -7.92 -2.89
CA TRP A 375 -42.78 -8.60 -1.69
C TRP A 375 -43.80 -7.76 -0.91
N SER A 376 -44.80 -8.42 -0.32
CA SER A 376 -45.89 -7.74 0.41
C SER A 376 -46.49 -8.64 1.47
N ALA A 377 -46.97 -8.05 2.57
CA ALA A 377 -47.69 -8.79 3.60
C ALA A 377 -48.98 -9.41 3.05
N GLY A 378 -49.15 -10.71 3.29
CA GLY A 378 -50.29 -11.51 2.83
C GLY A 378 -50.02 -12.36 1.59
N SER A 379 -48.86 -12.19 0.93
CA SER A 379 -48.39 -13.10 -0.12
C SER A 379 -47.17 -13.89 0.38
N PRO A 380 -47.10 -15.23 0.19
CA PRO A 380 -45.91 -15.99 0.54
C PRO A 380 -44.75 -15.60 -0.39
N VAL A 381 -43.61 -15.27 0.20
CA VAL A 381 -42.34 -15.03 -0.53
C VAL A 381 -41.78 -16.38 -1.00
N ASP A 382 -41.21 -16.45 -2.20
CA ASP A 382 -40.54 -17.65 -2.69
C ASP A 382 -39.24 -17.87 -1.88
N ALA A 383 -39.07 -19.07 -1.33
CA ALA A 383 -37.88 -19.47 -0.59
C ALA A 383 -36.58 -19.32 -1.43
N ASN A 384 -36.66 -19.47 -2.76
CA ASN A 384 -35.53 -19.27 -3.66
C ASN A 384 -35.22 -17.79 -3.93
N GLU A 385 -36.16 -16.88 -3.68
CA GLU A 385 -35.91 -15.43 -3.70
C GLU A 385 -35.32 -14.97 -2.37
N LEU A 386 -35.85 -15.50 -1.26
CA LEU A 386 -35.35 -15.22 0.09
C LEU A 386 -33.91 -15.71 0.27
N LEU A 387 -33.57 -16.90 -0.25
CA LEU A 387 -32.21 -17.44 -0.24
C LEU A 387 -31.21 -16.53 -1.00
N LYS A 388 -31.58 -16.01 -2.18
CA LYS A 388 -30.71 -15.09 -2.95
C LYS A 388 -30.44 -13.78 -2.21
N LEU A 389 -31.42 -13.26 -1.48
CA LEU A 389 -31.22 -12.09 -0.64
C LEU A 389 -30.29 -12.42 0.54
N ALA A 390 -30.48 -13.57 1.19
CA ALA A 390 -29.62 -14.03 2.27
C ALA A 390 -28.16 -14.21 1.82
N ASP A 391 -27.93 -14.87 0.67
CA ASP A 391 -26.60 -15.04 0.08
C ASP A 391 -25.92 -13.69 -0.22
N ALA A 392 -26.67 -12.72 -0.78
CA ALA A 392 -26.15 -11.38 -1.05
C ALA A 392 -25.79 -10.62 0.24
N VAL A 393 -26.60 -10.75 1.30
CA VAL A 393 -26.36 -10.14 2.61
C VAL A 393 -25.14 -10.78 3.30
N LEU A 394 -24.98 -12.10 3.25
CA LEU A 394 -23.81 -12.82 3.79
C LEU A 394 -22.53 -12.47 3.02
N TYR A 395 -22.61 -12.34 1.69
CA TYR A 395 -21.48 -11.88 0.87
C TYR A 395 -21.02 -10.47 1.28
N VAL A 396 -21.97 -9.55 1.44
CA VAL A 396 -21.70 -8.17 1.89
C VAL A 396 -21.07 -8.17 3.28
N GLU A 397 -21.60 -8.95 4.21
CA GLU A 397 -21.07 -9.08 5.56
C GLU A 397 -19.61 -9.53 5.59
N GLY A 398 -19.24 -10.58 4.85
CA GLY A 398 -17.84 -11.02 4.78
C GLY A 398 -16.92 -9.97 4.15
N MET A 399 -17.39 -9.24 3.14
CA MET A 399 -16.64 -8.14 2.52
C MET A 399 -16.49 -6.92 3.44
N VAL A 400 -17.38 -6.75 4.42
CA VAL A 400 -17.32 -5.71 5.47
C VAL A 400 -16.46 -6.16 6.65
N ALA A 401 -16.48 -7.44 7.03
CA ALA A 401 -15.57 -8.00 8.04
C ALA A 401 -14.09 -7.78 7.67
N GLY A 402 -13.74 -8.02 6.39
CA GLY A 402 -12.40 -7.75 5.85
C GLY A 402 -11.97 -6.27 5.88
N LEU A 403 -12.85 -5.32 6.22
CA LEU A 403 -12.49 -3.91 6.47
C LEU A 403 -11.90 -3.69 7.87
N ASP A 404 -12.35 -4.44 8.88
CA ASP A 404 -11.92 -4.28 10.27
C ASP A 404 -10.51 -4.86 10.50
N SER A 405 -10.24 -6.00 9.86
CA SER A 405 -8.96 -6.72 9.92
C SER A 405 -7.74 -5.91 9.44
N GLY A 406 -7.92 -4.78 8.74
CA GLY A 406 -6.87 -3.84 8.30
C GLY A 406 -5.88 -4.36 7.25
N LYS A 407 -5.70 -5.69 7.17
CA LYS A 407 -4.89 -6.42 6.19
C LYS A 407 -5.63 -6.46 4.83
N ARG A 408 -5.56 -5.36 4.06
CA ARG A 408 -5.95 -5.34 2.62
C ARG A 408 -4.96 -6.17 1.78
N SER A 409 -4.90 -7.47 2.06
CA SER A 409 -4.03 -8.43 1.37
C SER A 409 -4.55 -8.72 -0.03
N GLY A 410 -3.74 -8.36 -1.02
CA GLY A 410 -3.88 -8.89 -2.38
C GLY A 410 -4.59 -7.99 -3.38
N VAL A 411 -4.12 -8.11 -4.63
CA VAL A 411 -4.66 -7.43 -5.81
C VAL A 411 -6.15 -7.72 -5.95
N ARG A 412 -6.99 -6.67 -5.88
CA ARG A 412 -8.40 -6.73 -6.28
C ARG A 412 -8.49 -7.06 -7.77
N GLN A 413 -8.65 -8.34 -8.11
CA GLN A 413 -9.17 -8.71 -9.43
C GLN A 413 -10.65 -8.32 -9.48
N PRO A 414 -11.13 -7.70 -10.57
CA PRO A 414 -12.56 -7.47 -10.75
C PRO A 414 -13.27 -8.82 -10.90
N VAL A 415 -14.16 -9.14 -9.96
CA VAL A 415 -14.98 -10.36 -9.99
C VAL A 415 -15.97 -10.26 -11.15
N GLU A 416 -16.04 -11.29 -11.99
CA GLU A 416 -17.06 -11.38 -13.04
C GLU A 416 -18.43 -11.72 -12.42
N PRO A 417 -19.55 -11.12 -12.90
CA PRO A 417 -20.87 -11.40 -12.35
C PRO A 417 -21.20 -12.90 -12.39
N GLY A 418 -21.57 -13.47 -11.25
CA GLY A 418 -21.95 -14.89 -11.12
C GLY A 418 -20.94 -15.79 -10.39
N HIS A 419 -19.74 -15.33 -10.04
CA HIS A 419 -18.74 -16.09 -9.26
C HIS A 419 -18.56 -15.56 -7.81
N GLU A 420 -19.57 -14.86 -7.29
CA GLU A 420 -19.52 -14.16 -5.99
C GLU A 420 -19.39 -15.14 -4.81
N ALA A 421 -20.10 -16.29 -4.86
CA ALA A 421 -20.00 -17.34 -3.85
C ALA A 421 -18.62 -18.02 -3.80
N GLU A 422 -17.98 -18.24 -4.95
CA GLU A 422 -16.60 -18.76 -4.99
C GLU A 422 -15.59 -17.71 -4.48
N SER A 423 -15.81 -16.43 -4.80
CA SER A 423 -15.00 -15.34 -4.25
C SER A 423 -15.15 -15.24 -2.72
N PHE A 424 -16.36 -15.44 -2.18
CA PHE A 424 -16.61 -15.47 -0.74
C PHE A 424 -15.91 -16.67 -0.07
N ALA A 425 -16.06 -17.88 -0.62
CA ALA A 425 -15.40 -19.07 -0.10
C ALA A 425 -13.87 -18.93 -0.09
N ASN A 426 -13.28 -18.38 -1.17
CA ASN A 426 -11.85 -18.09 -1.23
C ASN A 426 -11.40 -17.00 -0.24
N HIS A 427 -12.25 -16.01 0.06
CA HIS A 427 -11.95 -14.98 1.06
C HIS A 427 -12.01 -15.53 2.49
N GLN A 428 -13.06 -16.31 2.82
CA GLN A 428 -13.19 -17.01 4.10
C GLN A 428 -12.04 -17.99 4.34
N LEU A 429 -11.60 -18.72 3.30
CA LEU A 429 -10.39 -19.54 3.37
C LEU A 429 -9.12 -18.71 3.60
N ALA A 430 -9.02 -17.50 3.04
CA ALA A 430 -7.89 -16.61 3.28
C ALA A 430 -7.86 -16.04 4.72
N GLU A 431 -9.02 -15.64 5.27
CA GLU A 431 -9.12 -15.20 6.67
C GLU A 431 -8.87 -16.36 7.65
N ALA A 432 -9.46 -17.53 7.43
CA ALA A 432 -9.20 -18.72 8.24
C ALA A 432 -7.70 -19.10 8.24
N ARG A 433 -7.03 -18.95 7.09
CA ARG A 433 -5.57 -19.14 6.98
C ARG A 433 -4.78 -18.12 7.81
N ILE A 434 -5.20 -16.86 7.86
CA ILE A 434 -4.58 -15.83 8.71
C ILE A 434 -4.77 -16.17 10.19
N VAL A 435 -5.98 -16.51 10.63
CA VAL A 435 -6.26 -16.85 12.03
C VAL A 435 -5.46 -18.06 12.49
N VAL A 436 -5.37 -19.12 11.67
CA VAL A 436 -4.57 -20.31 12.00
C VAL A 436 -3.07 -20.01 12.04
N LEU A 437 -2.56 -19.08 11.22
CA LEU A 437 -1.16 -18.63 11.29
C LEU A 437 -0.87 -17.79 12.54
N ASP A 438 -1.74 -16.83 12.85
CA ASP A 438 -1.59 -15.95 14.03
C ASP A 438 -1.67 -16.79 15.33
N GLU A 439 -2.57 -17.79 15.41
CA GLU A 439 -2.65 -18.76 16.52
C GLU A 439 -1.42 -19.71 16.57
N ALA A 440 -0.92 -20.15 15.40
CA ALA A 440 0.28 -20.99 15.33
C ALA A 440 1.53 -20.26 15.86
N GLN A 441 1.68 -18.97 15.54
CA GLN A 441 2.73 -18.11 16.09
C GLN A 441 2.57 -17.93 17.61
N ALA A 442 1.36 -17.63 18.09
CA ALA A 442 1.09 -17.49 19.52
C ALA A 442 1.45 -18.76 20.32
N GLY A 443 1.16 -19.95 19.76
CA GLY A 443 1.53 -21.24 20.33
C GLY A 443 3.04 -21.49 20.40
N LEU A 444 3.80 -21.11 19.36
CA LEU A 444 5.27 -21.20 19.39
C LEU A 444 5.89 -20.21 20.40
N ALA A 445 5.42 -18.97 20.42
CA ALA A 445 5.87 -17.95 21.36
C ALA A 445 5.55 -18.32 22.82
N LEU A 446 4.43 -19.03 23.07
CA LEU A 446 4.12 -19.63 24.37
C LEU A 446 5.13 -20.72 24.74
N ALA A 447 5.39 -21.68 23.83
CA ALA A 447 6.33 -22.77 24.06
C ALA A 447 7.74 -22.25 24.40
N LYS A 448 8.23 -21.25 23.67
CA LYS A 448 9.52 -20.59 23.90
C LYS A 448 9.62 -19.96 25.29
N ARG A 449 8.62 -19.15 25.68
CA ARG A 449 8.54 -18.54 27.03
C ARG A 449 8.50 -19.58 28.14
N ALA A 450 7.78 -20.68 27.95
CA ALA A 450 7.70 -21.78 28.92
C ALA A 450 9.03 -22.54 29.06
N ILE A 451 9.80 -22.70 27.97
CA ILE A 451 11.16 -23.28 28.01
C ILE A 451 12.13 -22.35 28.75
N THR A 452 12.05 -21.03 28.53
CA THR A 452 12.84 -20.07 29.31
C THR A 452 12.51 -20.14 30.81
N ALA A 453 11.23 -20.17 31.18
CA ALA A 453 10.82 -20.31 32.58
C ALA A 453 11.26 -21.66 33.20
N TYR A 454 11.29 -22.75 32.43
CA TYR A 454 11.81 -24.05 32.86
C TYR A 454 13.33 -24.03 33.13
N LEU A 455 14.10 -23.29 32.32
CA LEU A 455 15.53 -23.06 32.54
C LEU A 455 15.77 -22.22 33.80
N GLU A 456 15.08 -21.08 33.93
CA GLU A 456 15.24 -20.17 35.07
C GLU A 456 14.82 -20.78 36.41
N SER A 457 13.84 -21.68 36.41
CA SER A 457 13.38 -22.44 37.58
C SER A 457 14.22 -23.69 37.90
N ASN A 458 15.36 -23.89 37.21
CA ASN A 458 16.21 -25.06 37.40
C ASN A 458 15.47 -26.41 37.21
N GLY A 459 14.50 -26.45 36.28
CA GLY A 459 13.84 -27.67 35.84
C GLY A 459 12.46 -27.96 36.42
N GLU A 460 11.75 -26.95 36.94
CA GLU A 460 10.39 -27.15 37.46
C GLU A 460 9.40 -27.50 36.33
N LYS A 461 9.10 -28.80 36.23
CA LYS A 461 8.17 -29.41 35.26
C LYS A 461 6.81 -28.72 35.10
N PRO A 462 6.17 -28.11 36.14
CA PRO A 462 4.90 -27.39 35.97
C PRO A 462 4.92 -26.32 34.89
N HIS A 463 6.06 -25.65 34.62
CA HIS A 463 6.16 -24.64 33.56
C HIS A 463 5.94 -25.20 32.15
N LEU A 464 6.22 -26.49 31.93
CA LEU A 464 6.10 -27.14 30.63
C LEU A 464 4.76 -27.86 30.40
N ALA A 465 3.90 -27.95 31.42
CA ALA A 465 2.72 -28.84 31.41
C ALA A 465 1.78 -28.63 30.20
N ASN A 466 1.62 -27.39 29.74
CA ASN A 466 0.75 -27.04 28.61
C ASN A 466 1.46 -27.09 27.25
N VAL A 467 2.79 -27.10 27.22
CA VAL A 467 3.59 -26.91 25.99
C VAL A 467 3.38 -28.03 24.96
N PRO A 468 3.36 -29.33 25.31
CA PRO A 468 3.08 -30.39 24.33
C PRO A 468 1.71 -30.26 23.67
N VAL A 469 0.69 -29.83 24.42
CA VAL A 469 -0.67 -29.62 23.91
C VAL A 469 -0.71 -28.44 22.95
N SER A 470 -0.09 -27.31 23.32
CA SER A 470 0.04 -26.15 22.44
C SER A 470 0.79 -26.49 21.14
N LEU A 471 1.93 -27.17 21.20
CA LEU A 471 2.68 -27.55 20.00
C LEU A 471 1.92 -28.58 19.13
N GLN A 472 1.15 -29.49 19.72
CA GLN A 472 0.30 -30.40 18.96
C GLN A 472 -0.88 -29.67 18.27
N ALA A 473 -1.41 -28.58 18.86
CA ALA A 473 -2.38 -27.71 18.21
C ALA A 473 -1.75 -26.92 17.04
N VAL A 474 -0.57 -26.33 17.25
CA VAL A 474 0.22 -25.66 16.19
C VAL A 474 0.47 -26.62 15.02
N ARG A 475 0.90 -27.86 15.31
CA ARG A 475 1.08 -28.91 14.29
C ARG A 475 -0.21 -29.19 13.51
N GLY A 476 -1.35 -29.27 14.18
CA GLY A 476 -2.65 -29.47 13.54
C GLY A 476 -3.01 -28.32 12.60
N GLY A 477 -2.79 -27.08 13.04
CA GLY A 477 -2.96 -25.89 12.21
C GLY A 477 -2.07 -25.89 10.98
N LEU A 478 -0.77 -26.16 11.14
CA LEU A 478 0.17 -26.24 10.01
C LEU A 478 -0.16 -27.37 9.02
N TRP A 479 -0.67 -28.50 9.51
CA TRP A 479 -1.15 -29.58 8.63
C TRP A 479 -2.37 -29.14 7.80
N PHE A 480 -3.32 -28.41 8.41
CA PHE A 480 -4.47 -27.84 7.71
C PHE A 480 -4.09 -26.77 6.66
N LEU A 481 -2.92 -26.14 6.81
CA LEU A 481 -2.37 -25.15 5.88
C LEU A 481 -1.51 -25.78 4.74
N ASP A 482 -1.55 -27.11 4.57
CA ASP A 482 -0.70 -27.88 3.66
C ASP A 482 0.82 -27.74 3.95
N GLN A 483 1.20 -27.33 5.17
CA GLN A 483 2.59 -27.13 5.61
C GLN A 483 3.15 -28.36 6.35
N GLU A 484 3.03 -29.54 5.72
CA GLU A 484 3.37 -30.84 6.32
C GLU A 484 4.79 -30.88 6.92
N ARG A 485 5.78 -30.29 6.25
CA ARG A 485 7.18 -30.26 6.69
C ARG A 485 7.37 -29.46 7.99
N ALA A 486 6.74 -28.30 8.10
CA ALA A 486 6.75 -27.50 9.33
C ALA A 486 5.96 -28.18 10.45
N ALA A 487 4.81 -28.79 10.13
CA ALA A 487 4.01 -29.58 11.07
C ALA A 487 4.79 -30.77 11.66
N ALA A 488 5.60 -31.45 10.85
CA ALA A 488 6.47 -32.55 11.30
C ALA A 488 7.56 -32.07 12.29
N LEU A 489 8.20 -30.94 11.99
CA LEU A 489 9.23 -30.33 12.85
C LEU A 489 8.66 -29.86 14.20
N VAL A 490 7.51 -29.18 14.19
CA VAL A 490 6.78 -28.79 15.41
C VAL A 490 6.39 -30.02 16.23
N GLY A 491 5.90 -31.08 15.57
CA GLY A 491 5.58 -32.35 16.21
C GLY A 491 6.78 -33.03 16.89
N ALA A 492 7.95 -32.98 16.25
CA ALA A 492 9.20 -33.50 16.81
C ALA A 492 9.63 -32.70 18.07
N CYS A 493 9.57 -31.37 18.03
CA CYS A 493 9.82 -30.52 19.20
C CYS A 493 8.85 -30.83 20.36
N GLY A 494 7.55 -31.01 20.07
CA GLY A 494 6.55 -31.39 21.07
C GLY A 494 6.83 -32.76 21.70
N ALA A 495 7.20 -33.76 20.88
CA ALA A 495 7.58 -35.09 21.35
C ALA A 495 8.86 -35.07 22.21
N TYR A 496 9.85 -34.25 21.85
CA TYR A 496 11.06 -34.04 22.64
C TYR A 496 10.74 -33.54 24.06
N ILE A 497 9.92 -32.49 24.16
CA ILE A 497 9.53 -31.89 25.45
C ILE A 497 8.75 -32.89 26.31
N GLN A 498 7.83 -33.63 25.71
CA GLN A 498 7.08 -34.68 26.40
C GLN A 498 8.01 -35.76 26.98
N GLN A 499 8.86 -36.36 26.15
CA GLN A 499 9.68 -37.52 26.54
C GLN A 499 10.89 -37.14 27.40
N GLN A 500 11.63 -36.10 27.02
CA GLN A 500 12.94 -35.76 27.60
C GLN A 500 12.89 -34.68 28.68
N MET A 501 11.81 -33.88 28.77
CA MET A 501 11.69 -32.80 29.77
C MET A 501 10.58 -33.05 30.80
N LEU A 502 9.46 -33.68 30.40
CA LEU A 502 8.36 -34.02 31.30
C LEU A 502 8.44 -35.45 31.86
N GLU A 503 8.64 -36.46 31.02
CA GLU A 503 8.67 -37.87 31.45
C GLU A 503 10.01 -38.31 32.05
N ALA A 504 11.14 -37.90 31.46
CA ALA A 504 12.47 -38.21 31.98
C ALA A 504 12.73 -37.67 33.40
N SER A 505 13.54 -38.37 34.19
CA SER A 505 13.86 -38.00 35.58
C SER A 505 15.08 -37.08 35.72
N ALA A 506 15.88 -36.91 34.67
CA ALA A 506 17.03 -36.02 34.62
C ALA A 506 16.76 -34.89 33.62
N MET A 507 17.18 -33.66 33.94
CA MET A 507 17.10 -32.53 33.01
C MET A 507 18.04 -32.78 31.80
N PRO A 508 17.61 -32.45 30.57
CA PRO A 508 18.51 -32.35 29.42
C PRO A 508 19.65 -31.37 29.66
N SER A 509 20.81 -31.57 29.02
CA SER A 509 21.90 -30.59 29.07
C SER A 509 21.50 -29.27 28.42
N GLU A 510 22.05 -28.16 28.95
CA GLU A 510 21.83 -26.79 28.48
C GLU A 510 21.94 -26.65 26.95
N GLN A 511 22.98 -27.26 26.34
CA GLN A 511 23.19 -27.29 24.89
C GLN A 511 22.02 -27.90 24.09
N MET A 512 21.32 -28.90 24.63
CA MET A 512 20.13 -29.46 23.97
C MET A 512 18.90 -28.54 24.12
N LEU A 513 18.82 -27.78 25.21
CA LEU A 513 17.75 -26.81 25.44
C LEU A 513 17.92 -25.56 24.56
N GLU A 514 19.16 -25.10 24.37
CA GLU A 514 19.51 -24.10 23.34
C GLU A 514 19.13 -24.58 21.93
N THR A 515 19.54 -25.80 21.56
CA THR A 515 19.22 -26.41 20.25
C THR A 515 17.71 -26.50 20.00
N LEU A 516 16.91 -26.79 21.03
CA LEU A 516 15.44 -26.78 20.95
C LEU A 516 14.88 -25.37 20.79
N ALA A 517 15.43 -24.37 21.49
CA ALA A 517 15.02 -22.98 21.35
C ALA A 517 15.33 -22.41 19.95
N ASP A 518 16.47 -22.80 19.37
CA ASP A 518 16.84 -22.45 17.98
C ASP A 518 15.89 -23.10 16.96
N ALA A 519 15.50 -24.36 17.17
CA ALA A 519 14.51 -25.04 16.32
C ALA A 519 13.16 -24.32 16.34
N LEU A 520 12.64 -23.98 17.54
CA LEU A 520 11.38 -23.26 17.69
C LEU A 520 11.45 -21.84 17.14
N THR A 521 12.56 -21.12 17.34
CA THR A 521 12.77 -19.77 16.79
C THR A 521 12.88 -19.78 15.26
N SER A 522 13.49 -20.81 14.68
CA SER A 522 13.54 -20.98 13.22
C SER A 522 12.15 -21.26 12.64
N LEU A 523 11.31 -22.02 13.35
CA LEU A 523 9.91 -22.26 12.98
C LEU A 523 9.04 -21.01 13.14
N GLU A 524 9.24 -20.22 14.20
CA GLU A 524 8.60 -18.92 14.44
C GLU A 524 8.91 -17.95 13.28
N TYR A 525 10.20 -17.78 12.95
CA TYR A 525 10.66 -16.94 11.83
C TYR A 525 10.15 -17.41 10.45
N TYR A 526 10.03 -18.72 10.25
CA TYR A 526 9.43 -19.28 9.02
C TYR A 526 7.96 -18.85 8.85
N LEU A 527 7.17 -18.84 9.93
CA LEU A 527 5.77 -18.42 9.88
C LEU A 527 5.63 -16.90 9.70
N GLU A 528 6.51 -16.10 10.31
CA GLU A 528 6.54 -14.63 10.10
C GLU A 528 6.90 -14.27 8.64
N GLY A 529 7.82 -15.00 8.01
CA GLY A 529 8.27 -14.75 6.63
C GLY A 529 7.26 -15.05 5.52
N GLY A 530 6.06 -15.54 5.85
CA GLY A 530 5.10 -16.16 4.92
C GLY A 530 4.62 -15.30 3.75
N ALA A 531 4.64 -13.97 3.86
CA ALA A 531 4.09 -13.05 2.84
C ALA A 531 5.13 -12.23 2.04
N GLY A 532 6.36 -12.10 2.54
CA GLY A 532 7.37 -11.17 1.98
C GLY A 532 8.66 -11.81 1.45
N MET A 533 8.94 -13.07 1.80
CA MET A 533 10.24 -13.67 1.50
C MET A 533 10.29 -14.38 0.14
N ARG A 534 11.45 -14.34 -0.52
CA ARG A 534 11.70 -15.12 -1.75
C ARG A 534 11.65 -16.61 -1.41
N ARG A 535 10.94 -17.42 -2.20
CA ARG A 535 10.73 -18.87 -1.97
C ARG A 535 12.00 -19.69 -1.65
N GLY A 536 13.17 -19.30 -2.13
CA GLY A 536 14.44 -19.96 -1.76
C GLY A 536 14.79 -19.81 -0.29
N PHE A 537 14.65 -18.59 0.26
CA PHE A 537 14.99 -18.27 1.65
C PHE A 537 14.07 -18.99 2.67
N GLN A 538 12.84 -19.31 2.26
CA GLN A 538 11.90 -20.11 3.07
C GLN A 538 12.33 -21.57 3.23
N ALA A 539 13.05 -22.13 2.23
CA ALA A 539 13.59 -23.49 2.33
C ALA A 539 14.80 -23.52 3.30
N ASP A 540 15.71 -22.55 3.16
CA ASP A 540 16.92 -22.44 3.99
C ASP A 540 16.61 -22.38 5.50
N VAL A 541 15.54 -21.67 5.89
CA VAL A 541 15.09 -21.57 7.30
C VAL A 541 14.49 -22.88 7.83
N LEU A 542 13.71 -23.60 7.02
CA LEU A 542 13.21 -24.93 7.42
C LEU A 542 14.32 -25.97 7.50
N ASP A 543 15.34 -25.85 6.65
CA ASP A 543 16.53 -26.72 6.70
C ASP A 543 17.35 -26.46 7.98
N LEU A 544 17.45 -25.20 8.43
CA LEU A 544 18.02 -24.85 9.74
C LEU A 544 17.25 -25.50 10.89
N ALA A 545 15.92 -25.33 10.92
CA ALA A 545 15.05 -25.99 11.92
C ALA A 545 15.21 -27.52 11.91
N ALA A 546 15.25 -28.14 10.73
CA ALA A 546 15.45 -29.58 10.57
C ALA A 546 16.83 -30.06 11.04
N ASN A 547 17.87 -29.25 10.87
CA ASN A 547 19.20 -29.55 11.40
C ASN A 547 19.23 -29.52 12.92
N SER A 548 18.60 -28.52 13.56
CA SER A 548 18.48 -28.44 15.02
C SER A 548 17.66 -29.61 15.59
N VAL A 549 16.52 -29.95 15.01
CA VAL A 549 15.72 -31.12 15.46
C VAL A 549 16.50 -32.44 15.29
N ARG A 550 17.32 -32.58 14.24
CA ARG A 550 18.19 -33.75 14.07
C ARG A 550 19.31 -33.81 15.10
N ALA A 551 19.85 -32.66 15.53
CA ALA A 551 20.84 -32.58 16.60
C ALA A 551 20.28 -33.00 17.97
N LEU A 552 18.96 -32.88 18.19
CA LEU A 552 18.25 -33.44 19.35
C LEU A 552 18.08 -34.97 19.30
N GLY A 553 18.59 -35.64 18.26
CA GLY A 553 18.54 -37.11 18.10
C GLY A 553 17.22 -37.66 17.58
N LEU A 554 16.31 -36.80 17.10
CA LEU A 554 15.00 -37.23 16.58
C LEU A 554 15.04 -37.49 15.05
N PRO A 555 14.35 -38.55 14.57
CA PRO A 555 14.20 -38.79 13.14
C PRO A 555 13.19 -37.81 12.52
N VAL A 556 13.63 -37.05 11.52
CA VAL A 556 12.80 -36.14 10.75
C VAL A 556 12.69 -36.65 9.31
N ALA A 557 11.49 -36.66 8.73
CA ALA A 557 11.31 -36.88 7.30
C ALA A 557 11.88 -35.69 6.50
N ALA A 558 12.47 -35.96 5.34
CA ALA A 558 13.22 -34.98 4.54
C ALA A 558 12.34 -33.85 3.97
#